data_AF-A0AAF0UTV7-F1
#
_entry.id   AF-A0AAF0UTV7-F1
#
_cell.length_a   1.000
_cell.length_b   1.000
_cell.length_c   1.000
_cell.angle_alpha   90.00
_cell.angle_beta   90.00
_cell.angle_gamma   90.00
#
_symmetry.space_group_name_H-M   'P 1'
#
loop_
_entity.id
_entity.type
_entity.pdbx_description
1 polymer ?
#
loop_
_entity_poly.entity_id
_entity_poly.type
_entity_poly.pdbx_seq_one_letter_code
_entity_poly.pdbx_strand_id
1 'polypeptide(L)'
;MLGEEKQLNFHVSHVKNDSNILIQYICSDGEKPCVVAQELHVPLIDSRGFFSADLVAAQQASRLVGKACRSHDFFLVVNHKVDSNLISNAHRYMDMFFGIPLCEKKKAQRKIGEHCGYASSFTGRFSSKLPWKETLFTILCSRRLISHS
;
A
#
# COMPACT_ATOMS: atom_id res chain seq x y z
N MET A 1 11.38 37.74 4.71
CA MET A 1 11.14 37.25 3.33
C MET A 1 11.03 35.74 3.42
N LEU A 2 9.81 35.20 3.52
CA LEU A 2 9.61 33.75 3.48
C LEU A 2 9.77 33.30 2.03
N GLY A 3 10.80 32.50 1.76
CA GLY A 3 10.97 31.85 0.47
C GLY A 3 9.81 30.91 0.23
N GLU A 4 9.16 31.08 -0.91
CA GLU A 4 8.19 30.12 -1.43
C GLU A 4 8.90 28.78 -1.66
N GLU A 5 8.72 27.82 -0.75
CA GLU A 5 9.05 26.43 -1.03
C GLU A 5 8.18 25.98 -2.20
N LYS A 6 8.81 25.96 -3.38
CA LYS A 6 8.20 25.52 -4.63
C LYS A 6 7.81 24.05 -4.47
N GLN A 7 6.55 23.81 -4.13
CA GLN A 7 6.00 22.49 -3.91
C GLN A 7 6.18 21.68 -5.19
N LEU A 8 7.10 20.70 -5.15
CA LEU A 8 7.40 19.83 -6.27
C LEU A 8 6.19 18.89 -6.43
N ASN A 9 5.23 19.35 -7.22
CA ASN A 9 4.03 18.60 -7.53
C ASN A 9 4.39 17.58 -8.59
N PHE A 10 4.43 16.29 -8.23
CA PHE A 10 4.53 15.23 -9.23
C PHE A 10 3.29 15.27 -10.11
N HIS A 11 3.52 15.67 -11.36
CA HIS A 11 2.51 15.82 -12.36
C HIS A 11 2.56 14.59 -13.25
N VAL A 12 1.70 13.61 -12.96
CA VAL A 12 1.59 12.35 -13.72
C VAL A 12 1.38 12.63 -15.22
N SER A 13 0.79 13.76 -15.61
CA SER A 13 0.60 14.09 -17.03
C SER A 13 1.88 14.54 -17.75
N HIS A 14 2.95 14.94 -17.06
CA HIS A 14 4.23 15.26 -17.70
C HIS A 14 5.07 14.00 -17.96
N VAL A 15 4.88 12.94 -17.16
CA VAL A 15 5.66 11.69 -17.29
C VAL A 15 5.10 10.75 -18.36
N LYS A 16 3.85 10.96 -18.82
CA LYS A 16 3.21 10.07 -19.80
C LYS A 16 3.90 10.05 -21.18
N ASN A 17 4.79 11.01 -21.48
CA ASN A 17 5.47 11.13 -22.78
C ASN A 17 6.96 11.53 -22.70
N ASP A 18 7.53 11.67 -21.50
CA ASP A 18 8.95 12.02 -21.37
C ASP A 18 9.79 10.74 -21.36
N SER A 19 10.73 10.63 -22.31
CA SER A 19 11.66 9.49 -22.38
C SER A 19 12.69 9.52 -21.24
N ASN A 20 12.76 10.61 -20.48
CA ASN A 20 13.76 10.84 -19.44
C ASN A 20 13.13 10.80 -18.04
N ILE A 21 13.57 9.86 -17.22
CA ILE A 21 13.18 9.77 -15.81
C ILE A 21 13.90 10.88 -15.03
N LEU A 22 13.16 11.65 -14.24
CA LEU A 22 13.73 12.67 -13.36
C LEU A 22 14.70 12.02 -12.35
N ILE A 23 15.87 12.63 -12.14
CA ILE A 23 16.91 12.12 -11.23
C ILE A 23 16.41 11.82 -9.81
N GLN A 24 15.38 12.55 -9.37
CA GLN A 24 14.76 12.36 -8.06
C GLN A 24 14.07 10.98 -7.93
N TYR A 25 13.74 10.28 -9.01
CA TYR A 25 13.16 8.93 -9.00
C TYR A 25 14.20 7.82 -9.20
N ILE A 26 15.46 8.17 -9.44
CA ILE A 26 16.53 7.21 -9.66
C ILE A 26 17.10 6.78 -8.30
N CYS A 27 17.08 5.48 -8.05
CA CYS A 27 17.71 4.86 -6.89
C CYS A 27 19.23 4.74 -7.13
N SER A 28 20.04 5.01 -6.11
CA SER A 28 21.50 4.91 -6.23
C SER A 28 21.96 3.47 -6.47
N ASP A 29 23.09 3.27 -7.15
CA ASP A 29 23.57 1.93 -7.53
C ASP A 29 23.75 0.98 -6.34
N GLY A 30 24.18 1.48 -5.18
CA GLY A 30 24.35 0.68 -3.95
C GLY A 30 23.04 0.23 -3.29
N GLU A 31 21.89 0.76 -3.71
CA GLU A 31 20.56 0.38 -3.21
C GLU A 31 19.78 -0.47 -4.22
N LYS A 32 20.32 -0.67 -5.43
CA LYS A 32 19.69 -1.55 -6.41
C LYS A 32 19.68 -2.98 -5.86
N PRO A 33 18.61 -3.76 -6.13
CA PRO A 33 18.52 -5.13 -5.68
C PRO A 33 19.78 -5.92 -6.10
N CYS A 34 20.29 -6.74 -5.19
CA CYS A 34 21.39 -7.64 -5.52
C CYS A 34 20.97 -8.56 -6.66
N VAL A 35 21.80 -8.66 -7.70
CA VAL A 35 21.55 -9.52 -8.88
C VAL A 35 21.49 -11.01 -8.50
N VAL A 36 22.00 -11.36 -7.31
CA VAL A 36 22.04 -12.73 -6.76
C VAL A 36 21.11 -12.84 -5.53
N ALA A 37 19.87 -12.37 -5.66
CA ALA A 37 18.88 -12.54 -4.60
C ALA A 37 18.46 -14.02 -4.48
N GLN A 38 18.47 -14.55 -3.27
CA GLN A 38 17.94 -15.89 -3.00
C GLN A 38 16.41 -15.85 -3.04
N GLU A 39 15.80 -16.89 -3.61
CA GLU A 39 14.35 -17.02 -3.62
C GLU A 39 13.82 -17.26 -2.20
N LEU A 40 12.93 -16.38 -1.75
CA LEU A 40 12.26 -16.54 -0.46
C LEU A 40 11.07 -17.49 -0.63
N HIS A 41 11.13 -18.66 -0.01
CA HIS A 41 9.97 -19.54 0.05
C HIS A 41 8.89 -18.93 0.98
N VAL A 42 7.84 -18.38 0.39
CA VAL A 42 6.72 -17.78 1.13
C VAL A 42 5.63 -18.83 1.40
N PRO A 43 5.35 -19.20 2.66
CA PRO A 43 4.34 -20.19 2.97
C PRO A 43 2.91 -19.67 2.74
N LEU A 44 2.05 -20.55 2.23
CA LEU A 44 0.60 -20.37 2.22
C LEU A 44 0.01 -20.87 3.54
N ILE A 45 -0.65 -19.99 4.29
CA ILE A 45 -1.32 -20.30 5.55
C ILE A 45 -2.81 -20.50 5.28
N ASP A 46 -3.29 -21.73 5.44
CA ASP A 46 -4.71 -22.04 5.32
C ASP A 46 -5.45 -21.72 6.61
N SER A 47 -6.36 -20.75 6.56
CA SER A 47 -7.14 -20.35 7.73
C SER A 47 -8.45 -21.12 7.93
N ARG A 48 -8.77 -22.14 7.12
CA ARG A 48 -10.02 -22.92 7.26
C ARG A 48 -10.23 -23.47 8.67
N GLY A 49 -9.17 -23.97 9.31
CA GLY A 49 -9.23 -24.56 10.65
C GLY A 49 -9.82 -23.61 11.69
N PHE A 50 -9.50 -22.32 11.61
CA PHE A 50 -10.03 -21.29 12.53
C PHE A 50 -11.55 -21.09 12.41
N PHE A 51 -12.15 -21.46 11.28
CA PHE A 51 -13.57 -21.26 11.00
C PHE A 51 -14.40 -22.56 11.00
N SER A 52 -13.77 -23.73 11.18
CA SER A 52 -14.42 -25.04 10.98
C SER A 52 -14.41 -25.97 12.20
N ALA A 53 -14.13 -25.43 13.39
CA ALA A 53 -13.97 -26.20 14.64
C ALA A 53 -12.87 -27.28 14.59
N ASP A 54 -12.04 -27.30 13.53
CA ASP A 54 -10.87 -28.17 13.41
C ASP A 54 -9.67 -27.55 14.14
N LEU A 55 -9.53 -27.96 15.41
CA LEU A 55 -8.45 -27.49 16.28
C LEU A 55 -7.06 -27.91 15.78
N VAL A 56 -6.94 -29.06 15.12
CA VAL A 56 -5.65 -29.56 14.60
C VAL A 56 -5.18 -28.69 13.44
N ALA A 57 -6.08 -28.38 12.50
CA ALA A 57 -5.78 -27.47 11.40
C ALA A 57 -5.49 -26.04 11.89
N ALA A 58 -6.25 -25.52 12.86
CA ALA A 58 -6.01 -24.20 13.45
C ALA A 58 -4.64 -24.12 14.16
N GLN A 59 -4.27 -25.16 14.91
CA GLN A 59 -2.97 -25.24 15.58
C GLN A 59 -1.82 -25.31 14.57
N GLN A 60 -1.99 -26.09 13.50
CA GLN A 60 -1.00 -26.17 12.43
C GLN A 60 -0.80 -24.82 11.73
N ALA A 61 -1.88 -24.11 11.39
CA ALA A 61 -1.81 -22.78 10.80
C ALA A 61 -1.08 -21.80 11.73
N SER A 62 -1.40 -21.80 13.02
CA SER A 62 -0.73 -20.95 14.03
C SER A 62 0.77 -21.25 14.14
N ARG A 63 1.16 -22.53 14.09
CA ARG A 63 2.57 -22.95 14.09
C ARG A 63 3.31 -22.44 12.86
N LEU A 64 2.69 -22.52 11.68
CA LEU A 64 3.28 -22.04 10.42
C LEU A 64 3.43 -20.51 10.41
N VAL A 65 2.43 -19.77 10.90
CA VAL A 65 2.53 -18.31 11.11
C VAL A 65 3.73 -17.99 12.01
N GLY A 66 3.84 -18.64 13.17
CA GLY A 66 4.95 -18.41 14.08
C GLY A 66 6.32 -18.74 13.47
N LYS A 67 6.40 -19.76 12.61
CA LYS A 67 7.63 -20.09 11.87
C LYS A 67 7.98 -19.02 10.84
N ALA A 68 7.00 -18.53 10.08
CA ALA A 68 7.20 -17.46 9.10
C ALA A 68 7.65 -16.16 9.76
N CYS A 69 7.00 -15.74 10.86
CA CYS A 69 7.41 -14.58 11.66
C CYS A 69 8.86 -14.71 12.16
N ARG A 70 9.25 -15.86 12.74
CA ARG A 70 10.63 -16.02 13.23
C ARG A 70 11.70 -16.09 12.15
N SER A 71 11.33 -16.30 10.88
CA SER A 71 12.31 -16.48 9.80
C SER A 71 12.39 -15.26 8.88
N HIS A 72 11.25 -14.73 8.42
CA HIS A 72 11.23 -13.68 7.40
C HIS A 72 10.02 -12.73 7.49
N ASP A 73 9.19 -12.81 8.54
CA ASP A 73 8.08 -11.88 8.81
C ASP A 73 7.05 -11.72 7.67
N PHE A 74 6.96 -12.70 6.77
CA PHE A 74 6.10 -12.63 5.59
C PHE A 74 5.45 -13.98 5.27
N PHE A 75 4.16 -13.99 4.96
CA PHE A 75 3.40 -15.18 4.54
C PHE A 75 2.14 -14.75 3.79
N LEU A 76 1.56 -15.67 3.03
CA LEU A 76 0.27 -15.46 2.36
C LEU A 76 -0.81 -16.22 3.11
N VAL A 77 -2.03 -15.69 3.14
CA VAL A 77 -3.18 -16.35 3.79
C VAL A 77 -4.19 -16.75 2.71
N VAL A 78 -4.67 -17.99 2.79
CA VAL A 78 -5.72 -18.52 1.92
C VAL A 78 -6.91 -18.98 2.74
N ASN A 79 -8.09 -19.04 2.11
CA ASN A 79 -9.35 -19.37 2.78
C ASN A 79 -9.68 -18.46 3.99
N HIS A 80 -9.32 -17.18 3.89
CA HIS A 80 -9.49 -16.14 4.92
C HIS A 80 -10.95 -15.73 5.20
N LYS A 81 -11.94 -16.34 4.53
CA LYS A 81 -13.39 -16.02 4.62
C LYS A 81 -13.79 -14.58 4.27
N VAL A 82 -12.85 -13.70 3.94
CA VAL A 82 -13.17 -12.43 3.25
C VAL A 82 -13.94 -12.73 1.96
N ASP A 83 -15.10 -12.11 1.83
CA ASP A 83 -16.00 -12.29 0.71
C ASP A 83 -15.35 -11.89 -0.62
N SER A 84 -15.48 -12.75 -1.63
CA SER A 84 -14.86 -12.52 -2.95
C SER A 84 -15.44 -11.31 -3.69
N ASN A 85 -16.72 -11.00 -3.51
CA ASN A 85 -17.33 -9.81 -4.09
C ASN A 85 -16.81 -8.55 -3.40
N LEU A 86 -16.54 -8.58 -2.10
CA LEU A 86 -15.90 -7.48 -1.39
C LEU A 86 -14.50 -7.18 -1.95
N ILE A 87 -13.68 -8.21 -2.20
CA ILE A 87 -12.34 -8.06 -2.80
C ILE A 87 -12.45 -7.48 -4.21
N SER A 88 -13.34 -8.05 -5.03
CA SER A 88 -13.59 -7.58 -6.40
C SER A 88 -14.05 -6.12 -6.44
N ASN A 89 -14.97 -5.75 -5.55
CA ASN A 89 -15.42 -4.36 -5.41
C ASN A 89 -14.29 -3.44 -4.96
N ALA A 90 -13.43 -3.86 -4.02
CA ALA A 90 -12.29 -3.08 -3.60
C ALA A 90 -11.34 -2.77 -4.78
N HIS A 91 -11.01 -3.78 -5.59
CA HIS A 91 -10.23 -3.60 -6.81
C HIS A 91 -10.91 -2.62 -7.78
N ARG A 92 -12.19 -2.85 -8.08
CA ARG A 92 -12.97 -1.98 -8.97
C ARG A 92 -12.98 -0.52 -8.50
N TYR A 93 -13.18 -0.26 -7.21
CA TYR A 93 -13.19 1.11 -6.68
C TYR A 93 -11.80 1.75 -6.68
N MET A 94 -10.73 0.98 -6.47
CA MET A 94 -9.36 1.47 -6.64
C MET A 94 -9.12 1.90 -8.09
N ASP A 95 -9.49 1.07 -9.07
CA ASP A 95 -9.35 1.39 -10.49
C ASP A 95 -10.14 2.64 -10.87
N MET A 96 -11.39 2.75 -10.39
CA MET A 96 -12.22 3.94 -10.60
C MET A 96 -11.58 5.20 -10.04
N PHE A 97 -11.05 5.16 -8.80
CA PHE A 97 -10.43 6.34 -8.19
C PHE A 97 -9.11 6.72 -8.85
N PHE A 98 -8.22 5.77 -9.14
CA PHE A 98 -6.92 6.11 -9.73
C PHE A 98 -7.01 6.43 -11.23
N GLY A 99 -8.09 5.98 -11.89
CA GLY A 99 -8.42 6.27 -13.28
C GLY A 99 -9.01 7.67 -13.55
N ILE A 100 -9.56 8.37 -12.54
CA ILE A 100 -10.08 9.74 -12.74
C ILE A 100 -8.96 10.78 -12.95
N PRO A 101 -9.26 11.94 -13.57
CA PRO A 101 -8.28 12.99 -13.80
C PRO A 101 -7.59 13.49 -12.53
N LEU A 102 -6.34 13.93 -12.65
CA LEU A 102 -5.54 14.40 -11.50
C LEU A 102 -6.21 15.58 -10.75
N CYS A 103 -6.89 16.48 -11.46
CA CYS A 103 -7.62 17.58 -10.82
C CYS A 103 -8.73 17.08 -9.87
N GLU A 104 -9.40 15.99 -10.25
CA GLU A 104 -10.42 15.33 -9.42
C GLU A 104 -9.77 14.60 -8.24
N LYS A 105 -8.67 13.86 -8.46
CA LYS A 105 -7.91 13.20 -7.37
C LYS A 105 -7.41 14.20 -6.32
N LYS A 106 -6.98 15.39 -6.76
CA LYS A 106 -6.51 16.47 -5.88
C LYS A 106 -7.60 17.06 -4.99
N LYS A 107 -8.89 16.80 -5.23
CA LYS A 107 -9.95 17.17 -4.27
C LYS A 107 -9.81 16.40 -2.96
N ALA A 108 -9.22 15.21 -3.00
CA ALA A 108 -8.88 14.41 -1.83
C ALA A 108 -7.44 14.62 -1.36
N GLN A 109 -6.71 15.64 -1.84
CA GLN A 109 -5.30 15.86 -1.54
C GLN A 109 -5.07 15.96 -0.03
N ARG A 110 -4.16 15.11 0.48
CA ARG A 110 -3.70 15.17 1.87
C ARG A 110 -3.00 16.51 2.11
N LYS A 111 -3.45 17.26 3.11
CA LYS A 111 -2.82 18.52 3.52
C LYS A 111 -1.66 18.29 4.47
N ILE A 112 -0.83 19.32 4.65
CA ILE A 112 0.25 19.32 5.64
C ILE A 112 -0.38 19.11 7.02
N GLY A 113 0.17 18.16 7.79
CA GLY A 113 -0.34 17.78 9.11
C GLY A 113 -1.45 16.74 9.11
N GLU A 114 -2.07 16.43 7.96
CA GLU A 114 -3.07 15.37 7.85
C GLU A 114 -2.41 14.01 7.58
N HIS A 115 -3.03 12.94 8.07
CA HIS A 115 -2.57 11.56 7.83
C HIS A 115 -3.28 10.86 6.67
N CYS A 116 -4.46 11.34 6.28
CA CYS A 116 -5.32 10.77 5.25
C CYS A 116 -5.45 11.65 4.02
N GLY A 117 -5.89 11.04 2.92
CA GLY A 117 -6.03 11.67 1.62
C GLY A 117 -5.09 11.13 0.56
N TYR A 118 -5.23 11.69 -0.63
CA TYR A 118 -4.44 11.45 -1.82
C TYR A 118 -3.06 12.10 -1.71
N ALA A 119 -2.03 11.39 -2.14
CA ALA A 119 -0.68 11.91 -2.30
C ALA A 119 -0.05 11.37 -3.60
N SER A 120 0.49 12.29 -4.39
CA SER A 120 1.20 12.01 -5.64
C SER A 120 2.70 12.14 -5.36
N SER A 121 3.40 11.02 -5.20
CA SER A 121 4.79 10.93 -4.70
C SER A 121 5.00 11.60 -3.33
N PHE A 122 5.77 10.99 -2.42
CA PHE A 122 5.93 11.48 -1.03
C PHE A 122 6.88 12.69 -0.92
N THR A 123 6.64 13.75 -1.71
CA THR A 123 7.51 14.94 -1.79
C THR A 123 7.55 15.77 -0.52
N GLY A 124 6.65 15.52 0.44
CA GLY A 124 6.71 16.13 1.78
C GLY A 124 7.68 15.45 2.75
N ARG A 125 8.22 14.26 2.42
CA ARG A 125 9.13 13.50 3.32
C ARG A 125 10.50 13.23 2.70
N PHE A 126 10.60 13.20 1.37
CA PHE A 126 11.82 12.86 0.65
C PHE A 126 12.14 13.93 -0.39
N SER A 127 13.41 14.32 -0.48
CA SER A 127 13.93 15.27 -1.48
C SER A 127 14.59 14.57 -2.69
N SER A 128 14.84 13.26 -2.58
CA SER A 128 15.38 12.38 -3.61
C SER A 128 14.88 10.95 -3.37
N LYS A 129 15.07 10.03 -4.33
CA LYS A 129 14.57 8.66 -4.27
C LYS A 129 13.05 8.60 -4.08
N LEU A 130 12.35 9.49 -4.77
CA LEU A 130 10.90 9.60 -4.74
C LEU A 130 10.31 8.28 -5.23
N PRO A 131 9.33 7.72 -4.51
CA PRO A 131 8.70 6.49 -4.94
C PRO A 131 7.85 6.77 -6.19
N TRP A 132 8.00 5.93 -7.21
CA TRP A 132 7.15 5.96 -8.40
C TRP A 132 5.77 5.37 -8.10
N LYS A 133 4.99 6.08 -7.31
CA LYS A 133 3.61 5.70 -6.98
C LYS A 133 2.78 6.90 -6.56
N GLU A 134 1.48 6.77 -6.74
CA GLU A 134 0.49 7.56 -6.02
C GLU A 134 -0.16 6.71 -4.93
N THR A 135 -0.72 7.36 -3.91
CA THR A 135 -1.36 6.68 -2.78
C THR A 135 -2.62 7.42 -2.35
N LEU A 136 -3.62 6.67 -1.89
CA LEU A 136 -4.79 7.18 -1.18
C LEU A 136 -4.82 6.50 0.19
N PHE A 137 -4.81 7.28 1.27
CA PHE A 137 -4.94 6.76 2.63
C PHE A 137 -6.27 7.17 3.24
N THR A 138 -7.03 6.22 3.78
CA THR A 138 -8.29 6.48 4.47
C THR A 138 -8.25 5.85 5.85
N ILE A 139 -8.85 6.52 6.83
CA ILE A 139 -9.03 5.96 8.18
C ILE A 139 -10.40 5.28 8.19
N LEU A 140 -10.39 3.96 8.35
CA LEU A 140 -11.62 3.19 8.51
C LEU A 140 -12.07 3.28 9.98
N CYS A 141 -12.99 4.18 10.28
CA CYS A 141 -13.74 4.14 11.54
C CYS A 141 -14.99 3.28 11.36
N SER A 142 -15.14 2.24 12.19
CA SER A 142 -16.41 1.54 12.32
C SER A 142 -17.44 2.48 12.91
N ARG A 143 -18.54 2.75 12.20
CA ARG A 143 -19.67 3.57 12.70
C ARG A 143 -20.48 2.89 13.82
N ARG A 144 -19.95 1.86 14.48
CA ARG A 144 -20.70 1.01 15.43
C ARG A 144 -20.52 1.36 16.92
N LEU A 145 -19.98 2.53 17.26
CA LEU A 145 -19.88 3.01 18.65
C LEU A 145 -20.24 4.51 18.82
N ILE A 146 -21.18 5.04 18.02
CA ILE A 146 -21.87 6.29 18.37
C ILE A 146 -23.38 6.06 18.25
N SER A 147 -23.89 5.24 19.15
CA SER A 147 -25.30 5.28 19.56
C SER A 147 -25.31 5.26 21.09
N HIS A 148 -25.78 6.36 21.67
CA HIS A 148 -26.04 6.61 23.08
C HIS A 148 -24.87 7.10 23.95
N SER A 149 -24.80 8.43 24.09
CA SER A 149 -24.74 9.09 25.39
C SER A 149 -25.76 10.22 25.38
#